data_AF-A0A453CSF5-F1
#
_entry.id   AF-A0A453CSF5-F1
#
_cell.length_a   1.000
_cell.length_b   1.000
_cell.length_c   1.000
_cell.angle_alpha   90.00
_cell.angle_beta   90.00
_cell.angle_gamma   90.00
#
_symmetry.space_group_name_H-M   'P 1'
#
loop_
_entity.id
_entity.type
_entity.pdbx_description
1 polymer ?
#
loop_
_entity_poly.entity_id
_entity_poly.type
_entity_poly.pdbx_seq_one_letter_code
_entity_poly.pdbx_strand_id
1 'polypeptide(L)'
;MLTDDWSCYSCKKIEGQEMEHDANVADFSKRYDSAVERKLKILDVIRSLDLPNNPLDDIIDQLGGPDKVAEITGRRGMLIRTSDGKGVIYQARNAKEVSMEMINMHEKQQFMDDKKLIAIISEAGSAGVSLHADRRAKNQRRRVHVTLELPWSADRAIQQFGRTHRSNQTSAPQYRLLFTNLGGEKRFASIVAKRLESLGALTQGDRRAGPSLSAFNYDSTYGKKALTMVYRGIMEQDSFPVVPPRCSDNQASIEEFITEAKVALVSVGIIRDATVCNGKVAGKLSGRIVDADMHDVARFLNRLLGLAPDIQNRLFDLFISILDVVLHNARREGQLDSGIVDIKGKNIELKEPPKTVHVDSLSGASTILFTFTIDRGVTWESAKAMLDGRENDGAGSSNDGFYESKREWMGRRHFTLALE
;
A
#
# COMPACT_ATOMS: atom_id res chain seq x y z
N MET A 1 60.92 58.53 39.82
CA MET A 1 59.82 58.03 38.99
C MET A 1 60.06 56.56 38.70
N LEU A 2 59.35 55.67 39.39
CA LEU A 2 59.13 54.29 38.98
C LEU A 2 57.64 54.09 39.17
N THR A 3 56.91 54.17 38.07
CA THR A 3 55.46 54.00 38.01
C THR A 3 55.12 52.53 38.19
N ASP A 4 54.08 52.30 38.98
CA ASP A 4 53.40 51.01 39.15
C ASP A 4 53.10 50.38 37.80
N ASP A 5 53.57 49.14 37.58
CA ASP A 5 52.93 48.11 36.75
C ASP A 5 53.84 46.87 36.67
N TRP A 6 53.91 46.12 37.77
CA TRP A 6 54.43 44.74 37.73
C TRP A 6 53.26 43.77 37.87
N SER A 7 52.64 43.39 36.75
CA SER A 7 51.68 42.27 36.71
C SER A 7 52.39 41.01 36.22
N CYS A 8 52.41 39.96 37.04
CA CYS A 8 52.97 38.65 36.69
C CYS A 8 52.26 38.05 35.45
N TYR A 9 53.01 37.82 34.38
CA TYR A 9 52.49 37.32 33.10
C TYR A 9 51.90 35.89 33.21
N SER A 10 52.43 35.07 34.12
CA SER A 10 51.89 33.72 34.38
C SER A 10 50.54 33.78 35.13
N CYS A 11 50.35 34.74 36.04
CA CYS A 11 49.07 34.92 36.74
C CYS A 11 47.98 35.39 35.78
N LYS A 12 48.28 36.32 34.86
CA LYS A 12 47.34 36.75 33.80
C LYS A 12 46.91 35.62 32.84
N LYS A 13 47.81 34.66 32.57
CA LYS A 13 47.48 33.48 31.74
C LYS A 13 46.56 32.49 32.47
N ILE A 14 46.77 32.29 33.76
CA ILE A 14 45.94 31.39 34.59
C ILE A 14 44.55 32.00 34.79
N GLU A 15 44.47 33.30 35.13
CA GLU A 15 43.20 34.03 35.24
C GLU A 15 42.42 34.03 33.92
N GLY A 16 43.10 34.21 32.77
CA GLY A 16 42.47 34.12 31.45
C GLY A 16 41.94 32.72 31.11
N GLN A 17 42.65 31.65 31.50
CA GLN A 17 42.23 30.26 31.30
C GLN A 17 41.08 29.85 32.25
N GLU A 18 41.07 30.34 33.49
CA GLU A 18 39.97 30.13 34.45
C GLU A 18 38.71 30.87 33.99
N MET A 19 38.83 32.12 33.53
CA MET A 19 37.71 32.88 32.97
C MET A 19 37.13 32.24 31.70
N GLU A 20 37.97 31.67 30.84
CA GLU A 20 37.54 30.97 29.62
C GLU A 20 36.90 29.59 29.93
N HIS A 21 37.32 28.95 31.02
CA HIS A 21 36.68 27.73 31.54
C HIS A 21 35.31 28.04 32.16
N ASP A 22 35.21 29.07 33.00
CA ASP A 22 33.96 29.50 33.62
C ASP A 22 32.93 29.98 32.58
N ALA A 23 33.38 30.69 31.55
CA ALA A 23 32.53 31.08 30.42
C ALA A 23 32.00 29.87 29.64
N ASN A 24 32.82 28.84 29.43
CA ASN A 24 32.38 27.59 28.81
C ASN A 24 31.38 26.83 29.69
N VAL A 25 31.63 26.71 30.99
CA VAL A 25 30.71 26.06 31.95
C VAL A 25 29.37 26.81 31.99
N ALA A 26 29.37 28.14 31.98
CA ALA A 26 28.17 28.96 31.92
C ALA A 26 27.39 28.76 30.60
N ASP A 27 28.07 28.66 29.45
CA ASP A 27 27.42 28.36 28.16
C ASP A 27 26.82 26.95 28.15
N PHE A 28 27.51 25.95 28.69
CA PHE A 28 26.97 24.59 28.84
C PHE A 28 25.74 24.55 29.75
N SER A 29 25.77 25.26 30.89
CA SER A 29 24.62 25.35 31.80
C SER A 29 23.43 26.01 31.10
N LYS A 30 23.65 27.11 30.38
CA LYS A 30 22.59 27.82 29.64
C LYS A 30 21.97 26.95 28.53
N ARG A 31 22.79 26.17 27.81
CA ARG A 31 22.31 25.20 26.82
C ARG A 31 21.51 24.07 27.47
N TYR A 32 21.96 23.58 28.62
CA TYR A 32 21.24 22.56 29.40
C TYR A 32 19.87 23.09 29.84
N ASP A 33 19.81 24.27 30.46
CA ASP A 33 18.56 24.87 30.93
C ASP A 33 17.58 25.11 29.78
N SER A 34 18.07 25.62 28.64
CA SER A 34 17.26 25.78 27.42
C SER A 34 16.74 24.45 26.86
N ALA A 35 17.51 23.36 26.97
CA ALA A 35 17.07 22.03 26.55
C ALA A 35 16.02 21.46 27.51
N VAL A 36 16.18 21.66 28.82
CA VAL A 36 15.22 21.26 29.85
C VAL A 36 13.90 22.02 29.67
N GLU A 37 13.94 23.33 29.45
CA GLU A 37 12.75 24.14 29.19
C GLU A 37 12.00 23.66 27.93
N ARG A 38 12.73 23.38 26.84
CA ARG A 38 12.14 22.80 25.62
C ARG A 38 11.52 21.43 25.87
N LYS A 39 12.19 20.57 26.64
CA LYS A 39 11.65 19.26 27.03
C LYS A 39 10.36 19.42 27.83
N LEU A 40 10.30 20.33 28.79
CA LEU A 40 9.09 20.59 29.59
C LEU A 40 7.94 21.10 28.71
N LYS A 41 8.21 22.06 27.82
CA LYS A 41 7.23 22.54 26.85
C LYS A 41 6.67 21.41 25.97
N ILE A 42 7.54 20.53 25.46
CA ILE A 42 7.10 19.35 24.68
C ILE A 42 6.25 18.40 25.53
N LEU A 43 6.62 18.16 26.79
CA LEU A 43 5.83 17.31 27.69
C LEU A 43 4.45 17.89 27.97
N ASP A 44 4.33 19.21 28.14
CA ASP A 44 3.04 19.87 28.34
C ASP A 44 2.18 19.83 27.07
N VAL A 45 2.79 20.01 25.89
CA VAL A 45 2.10 19.77 24.61
C VAL A 45 1.60 18.33 24.55
N ILE A 46 2.45 17.33 24.84
CA ILE A 46 2.06 15.91 24.82
C ILE A 46 0.89 15.64 25.78
N ARG A 47 0.91 16.22 26.99
CA ARG A 47 -0.18 16.07 27.97
C ARG A 47 -1.48 16.72 27.51
N SER A 48 -1.39 17.77 26.69
CA SER A 48 -2.57 18.45 26.12
C SER A 48 -3.14 17.75 24.89
N LEU A 49 -2.43 16.77 24.31
CA LEU A 49 -2.93 16.00 23.17
C LEU A 49 -4.05 15.06 23.64
N ASP A 50 -5.23 15.25 23.06
CA ASP A 50 -6.35 14.31 23.20
C ASP A 50 -6.10 13.11 22.27
N LEU A 51 -5.26 12.18 22.73
CA LEU A 51 -4.92 10.98 21.98
C LEU A 51 -5.99 9.90 22.17
N PRO A 52 -6.33 9.14 21.12
CA PRO A 52 -7.28 8.05 21.24
C PRO A 52 -6.77 6.98 22.22
N ASN A 53 -7.71 6.23 22.78
CA ASN A 53 -7.39 5.06 23.61
C ASN A 53 -6.50 4.07 22.85
N ASN A 54 -5.79 3.22 23.59
CA ASN A 54 -5.08 2.11 22.98
C ASN A 54 -6.07 1.26 22.15
N PRO A 55 -5.85 1.12 20.84
CA PRO A 55 -6.87 0.57 19.94
C PRO A 55 -7.15 -0.91 20.23
N LEU A 56 -6.14 -1.68 20.64
CA LEU A 56 -6.33 -3.10 20.95
C LEU A 56 -7.13 -3.28 22.24
N ASP A 57 -6.85 -2.48 23.27
CA ASP A 57 -7.57 -2.55 24.54
C ASP A 57 -9.04 -2.13 24.35
N ASP A 58 -9.28 -1.07 23.57
CA ASP A 58 -10.63 -0.60 23.25
C ASP A 58 -11.43 -1.64 22.44
N ILE A 59 -10.79 -2.31 21.46
CA ILE A 59 -11.41 -3.43 20.73
C ILE A 59 -11.74 -4.59 21.68
N ILE A 60 -10.83 -4.98 22.56
CA ILE A 60 -11.08 -6.07 23.52
C ILE A 60 -12.25 -5.72 24.44
N ASP A 61 -12.29 -4.50 24.96
CA ASP A 61 -13.37 -3.99 25.82
C ASP A 61 -14.73 -4.05 25.10
N GLN A 62 -14.81 -3.49 23.89
CA GLN A 62 -16.03 -3.49 23.08
C GLN A 62 -16.50 -4.91 22.71
N LEU A 63 -15.58 -5.88 22.63
CA LEU A 63 -15.89 -7.29 22.35
C LEU A 63 -16.25 -8.10 23.61
N GLY A 64 -16.45 -7.44 24.75
CA GLY A 64 -16.88 -8.06 26.00
C GLY A 64 -15.74 -8.44 26.94
N GLY A 65 -14.56 -7.85 26.74
CA GLY A 65 -13.42 -7.96 27.64
C GLY A 65 -12.52 -9.19 27.42
N PRO A 66 -11.45 -9.31 28.24
CA PRO A 66 -10.42 -10.34 28.07
C PRO A 66 -10.93 -11.77 28.31
N ASP A 67 -12.05 -11.96 29.01
CA ASP A 67 -12.65 -13.28 29.21
C ASP A 67 -13.36 -13.81 27.94
N LYS A 68 -13.72 -12.93 26.99
CA LYS A 68 -14.40 -13.30 25.74
C LYS A 68 -13.47 -13.38 24.53
N VAL A 69 -12.35 -12.67 24.59
CA VAL A 69 -11.38 -12.53 23.50
C VAL A 69 -10.10 -13.30 23.82
N ALA A 70 -9.67 -14.14 22.89
CA ALA A 70 -8.40 -14.85 22.98
C ALA A 70 -7.28 -13.98 22.40
N GLU A 71 -6.50 -13.35 23.27
CA GLU A 71 -5.41 -12.47 22.85
C GLU A 71 -4.10 -13.26 22.66
N ILE A 72 -3.63 -13.34 21.43
CA ILE A 72 -2.41 -14.05 21.04
C ILE A 72 -1.43 -13.04 20.42
N THR A 73 -0.92 -12.16 21.28
CA THR A 73 -0.04 -11.04 20.90
C THR A 73 1.33 -11.14 21.60
N GLY A 74 2.24 -10.21 21.30
CA GLY A 74 3.51 -10.04 22.00
C GLY A 74 3.48 -9.10 23.20
N ARG A 75 2.32 -8.52 23.56
CA ARG A 75 2.22 -7.57 24.68
C ARG A 75 2.34 -8.28 26.03
N ARG A 76 2.89 -7.58 27.03
CA ARG A 76 3.04 -8.10 28.41
C ARG A 76 1.84 -7.81 29.31
N GLY A 77 1.07 -6.77 29.00
CA GLY A 77 -0.13 -6.38 29.74
C GLY A 77 -1.04 -5.47 28.92
N MET A 78 -2.18 -5.16 29.52
CA MET A 78 -3.29 -4.41 28.95
C MET A 78 -3.86 -3.42 29.97
N LEU A 79 -4.55 -2.39 29.50
CA LEU A 79 -5.34 -1.50 30.35
C LEU A 79 -6.79 -1.98 30.36
N ILE A 80 -7.36 -2.21 31.54
CA ILE A 80 -8.73 -2.71 31.71
C ILE A 80 -9.54 -1.65 32.42
N ARG A 81 -10.74 -1.38 31.90
CA ARG A 81 -11.72 -0.54 32.56
C ARG A 81 -12.30 -1.29 33.76
N THR A 82 -12.19 -0.68 34.94
CA THR A 82 -12.77 -1.27 36.14
C THR A 82 -14.29 -1.11 36.14
N SER A 83 -15.00 -2.16 36.56
CA SER A 83 -16.46 -2.17 36.63
C SER A 83 -17.03 -1.16 37.63
N ASP A 84 -16.20 -0.67 38.55
CA ASP A 84 -16.55 0.35 39.54
C ASP A 84 -16.49 1.80 39.00
N GLY A 85 -16.18 1.98 37.71
CA GLY A 85 -16.12 3.29 37.06
C GLY A 85 -14.96 4.17 37.51
N LYS A 86 -14.02 3.66 38.32
CA LYS A 86 -12.88 4.43 38.88
C LYS A 86 -11.71 4.61 37.91
N GLY A 87 -11.85 4.18 36.65
CA GLY A 87 -10.89 4.44 35.58
C GLY A 87 -10.32 3.17 34.97
N VAL A 88 -9.06 3.23 34.54
CA VAL A 88 -8.34 2.12 33.90
C VAL A 88 -7.22 1.63 34.81
N ILE A 89 -7.09 0.30 34.92
CA ILE A 89 -5.99 -0.34 35.64
C ILE A 89 -5.10 -1.12 34.68
N TYR A 90 -3.80 -1.07 34.91
CA TYR A 90 -2.87 -1.95 34.21
C TYR A 90 -2.99 -3.37 34.75
N GLN A 91 -3.32 -4.32 33.87
CA GLN A 91 -3.33 -5.73 34.16
C GLN A 91 -2.26 -6.42 33.31
N ALA A 92 -1.32 -7.12 33.95
CA ALA A 92 -0.44 -8.04 33.23
C ALA A 92 -1.30 -9.14 32.59
N ARG A 93 -0.97 -9.61 31.38
CA ARG A 93 -1.77 -10.69 30.76
C ARG A 93 -1.76 -11.97 31.59
N ASN A 94 -0.75 -12.14 32.44
CA ASN A 94 -0.78 -13.08 33.55
C ASN A 94 -1.93 -12.72 34.50
N ALA A 95 -3.08 -13.35 34.28
CA ALA A 95 -4.08 -13.55 35.29
C ALA A 95 -4.51 -15.03 35.17
N LYS A 96 -4.08 -15.85 36.16
CA LYS A 96 -4.32 -17.30 36.34
C LYS A 96 -3.13 -18.18 35.92
N GLU A 97 -2.44 -18.75 36.90
CA GLU A 97 -1.66 -20.02 36.96
C GLU A 97 -0.81 -20.49 35.75
N VAL A 98 -0.65 -19.68 34.71
CA VAL A 98 0.01 -20.02 33.46
C VAL A 98 1.21 -19.09 33.29
N SER A 99 2.37 -19.66 32.94
CA SER A 99 3.57 -18.86 32.69
C SER A 99 3.36 -17.91 31.50
N MET A 100 4.06 -16.77 31.53
CA MET A 100 4.03 -15.79 30.43
C MET A 100 4.45 -16.38 29.08
N GLU A 101 5.24 -17.45 29.06
CA GLU A 101 5.65 -18.15 27.85
C GLU A 101 4.51 -18.99 27.25
N MET A 102 3.65 -19.55 28.12
CA MET A 102 2.57 -20.47 27.72
C MET A 102 1.23 -19.77 27.47
N ILE A 103 1.12 -18.48 27.79
CA ILE A 103 -0.15 -17.75 27.71
C ILE A 103 -0.75 -17.73 26.30
N ASN A 104 0.07 -17.53 25.26
CA ASN A 104 -0.42 -17.51 23.87
C ASN A 104 -0.98 -18.88 23.46
N MET A 105 -0.37 -19.97 23.96
CA MET A 105 -0.85 -21.33 23.72
C MET A 105 -2.12 -21.63 24.51
N HIS A 106 -2.22 -21.12 25.74
CA HIS A 106 -3.42 -21.22 26.55
C HIS A 106 -4.60 -20.49 25.89
N GLU A 107 -4.41 -19.25 25.45
CA GLU A 107 -5.42 -18.44 24.75
C GLU A 107 -5.87 -19.09 23.44
N LYS A 108 -4.92 -19.59 22.64
CA LYS A 108 -5.22 -20.41 21.46
C LYS A 108 -6.11 -21.61 21.84
N GLN A 109 -5.78 -22.32 22.90
CA GLN A 109 -6.54 -23.50 23.30
C GLN A 109 -7.97 -23.12 23.72
N GLN A 110 -8.15 -22.03 24.47
CA GLN A 110 -9.48 -21.53 24.82
C GLN A 110 -10.33 -21.19 23.58
N PHE A 111 -9.72 -20.62 22.54
CA PHE A 111 -10.41 -20.38 21.26
C PHE A 111 -10.79 -21.68 20.53
N MET A 112 -9.88 -22.65 20.46
CA MET A 112 -10.11 -23.94 19.77
C MET A 112 -11.09 -24.85 20.54
N ASP A 113 -11.19 -24.71 21.86
CA ASP A 113 -12.11 -25.44 22.74
C ASP A 113 -13.51 -24.79 22.84
N ASP A 114 -13.77 -23.77 22.04
CA ASP A 114 -15.04 -23.04 22.00
C ASP A 114 -15.38 -22.28 23.30
N LYS A 115 -14.37 -21.96 24.12
CA LYS A 115 -14.53 -21.14 25.34
C LYS A 115 -14.54 -19.65 25.00
N LYS A 116 -13.69 -19.25 24.06
CA LYS A 116 -13.60 -17.89 23.51
C LYS A 116 -13.94 -17.93 22.02
N LEU A 117 -14.83 -17.05 21.58
CA LEU A 117 -15.33 -17.05 20.19
C LEU A 117 -14.51 -16.16 19.26
N ILE A 118 -13.72 -15.26 19.82
CA ILE A 118 -12.92 -14.28 19.08
C ILE A 118 -11.46 -14.50 19.45
N ALA A 119 -10.57 -14.46 18.46
CA ALA A 119 -9.13 -14.44 18.67
C ALA A 119 -8.51 -13.23 17.98
N ILE A 120 -7.63 -12.53 18.68
CA ILE A 120 -6.83 -11.45 18.12
C ILE A 120 -5.38 -11.93 18.07
N ILE A 121 -4.77 -11.83 16.90
CA ILE A 121 -3.40 -12.27 16.66
C ILE A 121 -2.52 -11.10 16.24
N SER A 122 -1.28 -11.08 16.70
CA SER A 122 -0.24 -10.22 16.13
C SER A 122 0.88 -11.06 15.48
N GLU A 123 1.70 -10.43 14.64
CA GLU A 123 2.85 -11.11 14.01
C GLU A 123 3.76 -11.74 15.09
N ALA A 124 4.08 -10.98 16.15
CA ALA A 124 4.94 -11.43 17.23
C ALA A 124 4.34 -12.58 18.07
N GLY A 125 3.01 -12.63 18.22
CA GLY A 125 2.34 -13.62 19.08
C GLY A 125 1.95 -14.91 18.37
N SER A 126 1.77 -14.87 17.05
CA SER A 126 1.14 -15.95 16.28
C SER A 126 2.10 -16.90 15.56
N ALA A 127 3.42 -16.75 15.76
CA ALA A 127 4.41 -17.69 15.26
C ALA A 127 4.06 -19.12 15.72
N GLY A 128 4.03 -20.06 14.78
CA GLY A 128 3.60 -21.45 15.02
C GLY A 128 2.11 -21.68 15.34
N VAL A 129 1.31 -20.63 15.56
CA VAL A 129 -0.10 -20.76 15.95
C VAL A 129 -0.97 -21.21 14.77
N SER A 130 -2.00 -21.99 15.08
CA SER A 130 -2.97 -22.52 14.12
C SER A 130 -4.38 -22.37 14.67
N LEU A 131 -5.22 -21.61 13.96
CA LEU A 131 -6.58 -21.22 14.33
C LEU A 131 -7.61 -21.59 13.27
N HIS A 132 -7.22 -22.37 12.25
CA HIS A 132 -8.15 -22.88 11.24
C HIS A 132 -9.29 -23.71 11.87
N ALA A 133 -10.38 -23.92 11.13
CA ALA A 133 -11.49 -24.77 11.55
C ALA A 133 -11.12 -26.26 11.46
N ASP A 134 -10.15 -26.69 12.29
CA ASP A 134 -9.60 -28.06 12.29
C ASP A 134 -10.70 -29.08 12.60
N ARG A 135 -10.80 -30.15 11.78
CA ARG A 135 -11.73 -31.28 12.00
C ARG A 135 -11.57 -31.96 13.35
N ARG A 136 -10.41 -31.81 14.00
CA ARG A 136 -10.11 -32.42 15.31
C ARG A 136 -10.44 -31.49 16.48
N ALA A 137 -10.65 -30.20 16.23
CA ALA A 137 -10.97 -29.24 17.28
C ALA A 137 -12.47 -29.22 17.56
N LYS A 138 -12.84 -28.75 18.77
CA LYS A 138 -14.23 -28.56 19.15
C LYS A 138 -14.86 -27.38 18.40
N ASN A 139 -14.13 -26.26 18.30
CA ASN A 139 -14.57 -25.10 17.54
C ASN A 139 -14.29 -25.28 16.04
N GLN A 140 -15.30 -25.74 15.29
CA GLN A 140 -15.23 -25.97 13.83
C GLN A 140 -15.94 -24.91 12.99
N ARG A 141 -16.36 -23.78 13.60
CA ARG A 141 -17.08 -22.71 12.90
C ARG A 141 -16.23 -22.08 11.79
N ARG A 142 -16.88 -21.66 10.70
CA ARG A 142 -16.20 -20.94 9.61
C ARG A 142 -15.48 -19.72 10.15
N ARG A 143 -14.19 -19.59 9.80
CA ARG A 143 -13.39 -18.45 10.25
C ARG A 143 -13.73 -17.22 9.42
N VAL A 144 -13.96 -16.10 10.10
CA VAL A 144 -13.97 -14.76 9.48
C VAL A 144 -12.71 -14.06 9.97
N HIS A 145 -11.70 -13.99 9.11
CA HIS A 145 -10.42 -13.38 9.43
C HIS A 145 -10.48 -11.91 9.03
N VAL A 146 -10.56 -11.03 10.02
CA VAL A 146 -10.52 -9.58 9.83
C VAL A 146 -9.08 -9.11 10.01
N THR A 147 -8.54 -8.42 9.01
CA THR A 147 -7.18 -7.88 9.05
C THR A 147 -7.25 -6.37 9.19
N LEU A 148 -6.82 -5.88 10.35
CA LEU A 148 -6.79 -4.46 10.70
C LEU A 148 -5.55 -3.76 10.15
N GLU A 149 -4.42 -4.47 10.13
CA GLU A 149 -3.15 -3.97 9.62
C GLU A 149 -2.56 -5.04 8.69
N LEU A 150 -2.31 -4.66 7.44
CA LEU A 150 -1.68 -5.54 6.47
C LEU A 150 -0.15 -5.50 6.63
N PRO A 151 0.52 -6.66 6.69
CA PRO A 151 1.97 -6.68 6.67
C PRO A 151 2.52 -6.02 5.40
N TRP A 152 3.62 -5.28 5.58
CA TRP A 152 4.37 -4.63 4.50
C TRP A 152 4.89 -5.60 3.44
N SER A 153 5.04 -6.88 3.81
CA SER A 153 5.44 -7.97 2.92
C SER A 153 4.27 -8.89 2.64
N ALA A 154 4.04 -9.16 1.36
CA ALA A 154 3.04 -10.13 0.95
C ALA A 154 3.30 -11.52 1.54
N ASP A 155 4.56 -11.96 1.61
CA ASP A 155 4.88 -13.28 2.16
C ASP A 155 4.53 -13.38 3.65
N ARG A 156 4.73 -12.28 4.40
CA ARG A 156 4.27 -12.19 5.79
C ARG A 156 2.75 -12.20 5.89
N ALA A 157 2.05 -11.49 5.00
CA ALA A 157 0.59 -11.52 4.93
C ALA A 157 0.07 -12.94 4.65
N ILE A 158 0.69 -13.65 3.71
CA ILE A 158 0.40 -15.06 3.42
C ILE A 158 0.59 -15.94 4.66
N GLN A 159 1.70 -15.77 5.37
CA GLN A 159 1.99 -16.52 6.58
C GLN A 159 0.95 -16.22 7.68
N GLN A 160 0.42 -14.99 7.77
CA GLN A 160 -0.66 -14.63 8.67
C GLN A 160 -2.00 -15.25 8.26
N PHE A 161 -2.35 -15.24 6.97
CA PHE A 161 -3.57 -15.89 6.48
C PHE A 161 -3.54 -17.42 6.64
N GLY A 162 -2.36 -18.03 6.51
CA GLY A 162 -2.11 -19.45 6.78
C GLY A 162 -2.36 -19.87 8.23
N ARG A 163 -2.54 -18.92 9.17
CA ARG A 163 -2.97 -19.23 10.55
C ARG A 163 -4.40 -19.73 10.59
N THR A 164 -5.25 -19.28 9.67
CA THR A 164 -6.67 -19.64 9.59
C THR A 164 -7.01 -20.53 8.38
N HIS A 165 -6.08 -20.74 7.46
CA HIS A 165 -6.27 -21.56 6.25
C HIS A 165 -5.31 -22.74 6.18
N ARG A 166 -5.81 -23.97 6.35
CA ARG A 166 -5.01 -25.21 6.28
C ARG A 166 -5.79 -26.40 5.71
N SER A 167 -5.09 -27.43 5.23
CA SER A 167 -5.70 -28.57 4.52
C SER A 167 -6.71 -29.37 5.34
N ASN A 168 -6.56 -29.47 6.66
CA ASN A 168 -7.46 -30.23 7.53
C ASN A 168 -8.69 -29.42 8.03
N GLN A 169 -9.06 -28.34 7.34
CA GLN A 169 -10.19 -27.50 7.75
C GLN A 169 -11.55 -28.08 7.30
N THR A 170 -12.59 -27.90 8.12
CA THR A 170 -13.98 -28.22 7.76
C THR A 170 -14.56 -27.22 6.77
N SER A 171 -14.10 -25.97 6.82
CA SER A 171 -14.55 -24.88 5.97
C SER A 171 -13.42 -23.89 5.70
N ALA A 172 -13.44 -23.27 4.52
CA ALA A 172 -12.49 -22.22 4.18
C ALA A 172 -12.81 -20.91 4.93
N PRO A 173 -11.78 -20.16 5.38
CA PRO A 173 -11.97 -18.84 5.96
C PRO A 173 -12.53 -17.85 4.94
N GLN A 174 -13.24 -16.84 5.45
CA GLN A 174 -13.51 -15.61 4.74
C GLN A 174 -12.56 -14.52 5.22
N TYR A 175 -11.88 -13.85 4.29
CA TYR A 175 -11.00 -12.72 4.60
C TYR A 175 -11.77 -11.40 4.48
N ARG A 176 -11.60 -10.53 5.47
CA ARG A 176 -12.11 -9.15 5.49
C ARG A 176 -10.93 -8.24 5.73
N LEU A 177 -10.42 -7.62 4.67
CA LEU A 177 -9.32 -6.68 4.75
C LEU A 177 -9.88 -5.29 5.01
N LEU A 178 -9.47 -4.67 6.12
CA LEU A 178 -9.81 -3.29 6.44
C LEU A 178 -8.63 -2.42 6.06
N PHE A 179 -8.92 -1.37 5.31
CA PHE A 179 -7.96 -0.34 4.94
C PHE A 179 -8.71 0.99 4.85
N THR A 180 -8.05 2.05 5.25
CA THR A 180 -8.49 3.42 5.12
C THR A 180 -8.43 3.86 3.66
N ASN A 181 -9.05 4.99 3.36
CA ASN A 181 -8.96 5.61 2.03
C ASN A 181 -7.59 6.23 1.74
N LEU A 182 -6.62 6.12 2.67
CA LEU A 182 -5.27 6.64 2.49
C LEU A 182 -4.54 5.91 1.36
N GLY A 183 -3.96 6.69 0.44
CA GLY A 183 -3.23 6.15 -0.71
C GLY A 183 -2.13 5.16 -0.33
N GLY A 184 -1.48 5.38 0.81
CA GLY A 184 -0.46 4.47 1.35
C GLY A 184 -1.00 3.06 1.66
N GLU A 185 -2.16 2.95 2.29
CA GLU A 185 -2.76 1.65 2.62
C GLU A 185 -3.35 0.94 1.39
N LYS A 186 -3.89 1.70 0.43
CA LYS A 186 -4.37 1.15 -0.85
C LYS A 186 -3.29 0.36 -1.59
N ARG A 187 -2.02 0.80 -1.53
CA ARG A 187 -0.86 0.06 -2.07
C ARG A 187 -0.60 -1.27 -1.35
N PHE A 188 -0.74 -1.32 -0.03
CA PHE A 188 -0.46 -2.57 0.69
C PHE A 188 -1.53 -3.62 0.40
N ALA A 189 -2.80 -3.21 0.38
CA ALA A 189 -3.91 -4.05 -0.05
C ALA A 189 -3.66 -4.63 -1.45
N SER A 190 -3.26 -3.76 -2.37
CA SER A 190 -2.82 -4.03 -3.74
C SER A 190 -1.83 -5.19 -3.91
N ILE A 191 -0.70 -5.14 -3.18
CA ILE A 191 0.38 -6.12 -3.27
C ILE A 191 -0.02 -7.46 -2.66
N VAL A 192 -0.71 -7.41 -1.51
CA VAL A 192 -1.19 -8.60 -0.81
C VAL A 192 -2.25 -9.32 -1.62
N ALA A 193 -3.14 -8.57 -2.26
CA ALA A 193 -4.19 -9.09 -3.12
C ALA A 193 -3.62 -9.89 -4.30
N LYS A 194 -2.64 -9.36 -5.04
CA LYS A 194 -1.93 -10.09 -6.13
C LYS A 194 -1.35 -11.44 -5.68
N ARG A 195 -0.86 -11.49 -4.44
CA ARG A 195 -0.23 -12.70 -3.86
C ARG A 195 -1.25 -13.68 -3.30
N LEU A 196 -2.37 -13.19 -2.77
CA LEU A 196 -3.54 -14.02 -2.42
C LEU A 196 -4.16 -14.69 -3.66
N GLU A 197 -4.21 -13.99 -4.79
CA GLU A 197 -4.63 -14.59 -6.08
C GLU A 197 -3.69 -15.70 -6.53
N SER A 198 -2.38 -15.45 -6.47
CA SER A 198 -1.37 -16.45 -6.77
C SER A 198 -1.47 -17.66 -5.85
N LEU A 199 -1.84 -17.48 -4.58
CA LEU A 199 -2.13 -18.56 -3.64
C LEU A 199 -3.36 -19.37 -4.02
N GLY A 200 -4.45 -18.75 -4.49
CA GLY A 200 -5.60 -19.48 -5.01
C GLY A 200 -5.20 -20.39 -6.18
N ALA A 201 -4.37 -19.86 -7.08
CA ALA A 201 -3.79 -20.62 -8.19
C ALA A 201 -2.85 -21.76 -7.73
N LEU A 202 -2.09 -21.56 -6.65
CA LEU A 202 -1.12 -22.53 -6.12
C LEU A 202 -1.72 -23.59 -5.19
N THR A 203 -2.82 -23.27 -4.48
CA THR A 203 -3.31 -24.12 -3.38
C THR A 203 -4.52 -24.99 -3.74
N GLN A 204 -5.31 -24.63 -4.76
CA GLN A 204 -6.45 -25.47 -5.18
C GLN A 204 -6.70 -25.59 -6.68
N GLY A 205 -5.95 -24.94 -7.57
CA GLY A 205 -6.24 -25.00 -9.01
C GLY A 205 -7.60 -24.39 -9.42
N ASP A 206 -8.41 -23.94 -8.46
CA ASP A 206 -9.70 -23.29 -8.67
C ASP A 206 -9.51 -21.76 -8.68
N ARG A 207 -9.70 -21.18 -9.87
CA ARG A 207 -9.42 -19.77 -10.20
C ARG A 207 -10.63 -18.86 -10.04
N ARG A 208 -11.74 -19.35 -9.47
CA ARG A 208 -13.00 -18.60 -9.37
C ARG A 208 -13.11 -17.66 -8.16
N ALA A 209 -12.03 -17.43 -7.42
CA ALA A 209 -12.02 -16.56 -6.26
C ALA A 209 -11.86 -15.08 -6.63
N GLY A 210 -12.96 -14.43 -7.00
CA GLY A 210 -13.11 -12.97 -6.91
C GLY A 210 -12.57 -12.13 -8.09
N PRO A 211 -12.89 -10.82 -8.12
CA PRO A 211 -12.48 -9.91 -9.18
C PRO A 211 -10.95 -9.82 -9.26
N SER A 212 -10.41 -9.72 -10.48
CA SER A 212 -8.97 -9.68 -10.73
C SER A 212 -8.29 -8.53 -9.97
N LEU A 213 -7.59 -8.87 -8.90
CA LEU A 213 -6.76 -8.03 -8.05
C LEU A 213 -5.51 -7.52 -8.80
N SER A 214 -5.31 -7.92 -10.05
CA SER A 214 -4.32 -7.35 -10.98
C SER A 214 -4.49 -5.82 -11.19
N ALA A 215 -5.72 -5.30 -11.03
CA ALA A 215 -6.05 -3.87 -11.11
C ALA A 215 -5.28 -3.01 -10.08
N PHE A 216 -4.67 -3.65 -9.09
CA PHE A 216 -3.99 -2.98 -8.00
C PHE A 216 -2.45 -3.10 -8.08
N ASN A 217 -1.86 -3.69 -9.13
CA ASN A 217 -0.40 -3.86 -9.22
C ASN A 217 0.36 -2.58 -9.65
N TYR A 218 0.67 -1.71 -8.68
CA TYR A 218 1.34 -0.42 -8.92
C TYR A 218 2.83 -0.51 -9.26
N ASP A 219 3.55 -1.60 -8.94
CA ASP A 219 4.98 -1.78 -9.28
C ASP A 219 5.18 -2.45 -10.66
N SER A 220 4.18 -2.33 -11.53
CA SER A 220 4.25 -2.78 -12.92
C SER A 220 5.08 -1.81 -13.78
N THR A 221 5.45 -2.24 -14.99
CA THR A 221 6.06 -1.34 -16.00
C THR A 221 5.18 -0.12 -16.28
N TYR A 222 3.85 -0.30 -16.27
CA TYR A 222 2.89 0.79 -16.40
C TYR A 222 2.91 1.73 -15.20
N GLY A 223 3.01 1.20 -13.98
CA GLY A 223 3.15 2.01 -12.76
C GLY A 223 4.44 2.82 -12.72
N LYS A 224 5.57 2.25 -13.17
CA LYS A 224 6.83 2.99 -13.33
C LYS A 224 6.69 4.12 -14.34
N LYS A 225 6.07 3.85 -15.50
CA LYS A 225 5.80 4.87 -16.52
C LYS A 225 4.89 5.99 -15.99
N ALA A 226 3.83 5.63 -15.26
CA ALA A 226 2.92 6.58 -14.65
C ALA A 226 3.64 7.46 -13.60
N LEU A 227 4.50 6.87 -12.78
CA LEU A 227 5.30 7.62 -11.81
C LEU A 227 6.25 8.61 -12.47
N THR A 228 6.94 8.20 -13.54
CA THR A 228 7.77 9.12 -14.33
C THR A 228 6.95 10.31 -14.83
N MET A 229 5.74 10.09 -15.33
CA MET A 229 4.86 11.17 -15.80
C MET A 229 4.42 12.09 -14.66
N VAL A 230 4.10 11.55 -13.47
CA VAL A 230 3.80 12.35 -12.27
C VAL A 230 4.98 13.26 -11.94
N TYR A 231 6.19 12.71 -11.85
CA TYR A 231 7.38 13.47 -11.50
C TYR A 231 7.74 14.53 -12.55
N ARG A 232 7.70 14.18 -13.85
CA ARG A 232 7.96 15.15 -14.92
C ARG A 232 6.94 16.28 -14.94
N GLY A 233 5.67 15.97 -14.66
CA GLY A 233 4.62 16.97 -14.52
C GLY A 233 4.82 17.89 -13.31
N ILE A 234 5.12 17.34 -12.13
CA ILE A 234 5.40 18.15 -10.92
C ILE A 234 6.67 18.98 -11.11
N MET A 235 7.69 18.46 -11.79
CA MET A 235 8.92 19.19 -12.11
C MET A 235 8.74 20.22 -13.24
N GLU A 236 7.52 20.39 -13.77
CA GLU A 236 7.18 21.29 -14.88
C GLU A 236 8.01 21.01 -16.16
N GLN A 237 8.41 19.76 -16.36
CA GLN A 237 9.12 19.32 -17.57
C GLN A 237 8.15 18.92 -18.68
N ASP A 238 7.00 18.35 -18.31
CA ASP A 238 5.90 17.97 -19.19
C ASP A 238 4.58 18.47 -18.63
N SER A 239 3.53 18.57 -19.46
CA SER A 239 2.15 18.74 -18.99
C SER A 239 1.58 17.42 -18.47
N PHE A 240 0.73 17.47 -17.44
CA PHE A 240 -0.01 16.28 -17.01
C PHE A 240 -0.95 15.78 -18.12
N PRO A 241 -1.08 14.46 -18.32
CA PRO A 241 -2.05 13.90 -19.29
C PRO A 241 -3.50 13.99 -18.80
N VAL A 242 -3.69 14.37 -17.53
CA VAL A 242 -4.98 14.50 -16.83
C VAL A 242 -4.91 15.74 -15.95
N VAL A 243 -6.03 16.42 -15.76
CA VAL A 243 -6.13 17.46 -14.75
C VAL A 243 -5.95 16.81 -13.37
N PRO A 244 -5.03 17.29 -12.51
CA PRO A 244 -4.84 16.71 -11.19
C PRO A 244 -6.16 16.66 -10.41
N PRO A 245 -6.48 15.52 -9.77
CA PRO A 245 -7.73 15.39 -9.04
C PRO A 245 -7.92 16.51 -8.01
N ARG A 246 -9.16 17.00 -7.92
CA ARG A 246 -9.56 18.14 -7.07
C ARG A 246 -9.00 19.51 -7.50
N CYS A 247 -8.41 19.61 -8.69
CA CYS A 247 -8.10 20.91 -9.31
C CYS A 247 -9.19 21.26 -10.33
N SER A 248 -9.52 22.55 -10.44
CA SER A 248 -10.29 23.04 -11.60
C SER A 248 -9.40 23.05 -12.85
N ASP A 249 -9.99 23.01 -14.04
CA ASP A 249 -9.28 23.09 -15.34
C ASP A 249 -8.67 24.47 -15.64
N ASN A 250 -8.36 25.23 -14.59
CA ASN A 250 -7.76 26.56 -14.66
C ASN A 250 -6.27 26.45 -14.32
N GLN A 251 -5.44 27.11 -15.13
CA GLN A 251 -3.97 27.10 -14.99
C GLN A 251 -3.48 27.43 -13.57
N ALA A 252 -4.09 28.41 -12.91
CA ALA A 252 -3.71 28.81 -11.55
C ALA A 252 -3.89 27.70 -10.50
N SER A 253 -4.95 26.90 -10.60
CA SER A 253 -5.21 25.80 -9.66
C SER A 253 -4.20 24.65 -9.81
N ILE A 254 -3.77 24.40 -11.06
CA ILE A 254 -2.74 23.40 -11.37
C ILE A 254 -1.38 23.86 -10.86
N GLU A 255 -1.05 25.15 -11.03
CA GLU A 255 0.21 25.75 -10.52
C GLU A 255 0.29 25.74 -9.00
N GLU A 256 -0.83 26.02 -8.31
CA GLU A 256 -0.92 25.91 -6.85
C GLU A 256 -0.67 24.46 -6.39
N PHE A 257 -1.34 23.48 -7.03
CA PHE A 257 -1.10 22.06 -6.75
C PHE A 257 0.35 21.64 -6.98
N ILE A 258 0.96 22.05 -8.08
CA ILE A 258 2.37 21.74 -8.38
C ILE A 258 3.28 22.31 -7.28
N THR A 259 3.01 23.52 -6.81
CA THR A 259 3.79 24.17 -5.75
C THR A 259 3.70 23.39 -4.44
N GLU A 260 2.48 23.02 -4.02
CA GLU A 260 2.25 22.22 -2.82
C GLU A 260 2.88 20.81 -2.93
N ALA A 261 2.74 20.17 -4.10
CA ALA A 261 3.35 18.89 -4.41
C ALA A 261 4.88 18.95 -4.33
N LYS A 262 5.52 20.00 -4.85
CA LYS A 262 6.97 20.20 -4.73
C LYS A 262 7.42 20.30 -3.28
N VAL A 263 6.73 21.12 -2.48
CA VAL A 263 7.05 21.28 -1.05
C VAL A 263 6.95 19.92 -0.33
N ALA A 264 5.88 19.18 -0.58
CA ALA A 264 5.67 17.85 0.00
C ALA A 264 6.76 16.85 -0.43
N LEU A 265 7.12 16.81 -1.71
CA LEU A 265 8.16 15.89 -2.21
C LEU A 265 9.56 16.27 -1.71
N VAL A 266 9.83 17.55 -1.44
CA VAL A 266 11.05 18.00 -0.75
C VAL A 266 11.03 17.54 0.71
N SER A 267 9.91 17.71 1.43
CA SER A 267 9.84 17.37 2.85
C SER A 267 10.04 15.88 3.13
N VAL A 268 9.70 15.01 2.19
CA VAL A 268 9.94 13.56 2.29
C VAL A 268 11.23 13.09 1.62
N GLY A 269 12.04 14.01 1.07
CA GLY A 269 13.34 13.72 0.49
C GLY A 269 13.30 12.96 -0.85
N ILE A 270 12.21 13.11 -1.61
CA ILE A 270 12.14 12.66 -3.02
C ILE A 270 12.85 13.69 -3.90
N ILE A 271 12.50 14.97 -3.76
CA ILE A 271 13.23 16.08 -4.41
C ILE A 271 14.40 16.46 -3.50
N ARG A 272 15.61 16.41 -4.06
CA ARG A 272 16.85 16.76 -3.37
C ARG A 272 17.42 18.07 -3.91
N ASP A 273 18.35 18.65 -3.15
CA ASP A 273 19.07 19.88 -3.50
C ASP A 273 18.11 21.04 -3.82
N ALA A 274 17.04 21.16 -3.03
CA ALA A 274 16.03 22.17 -3.22
C ALA A 274 16.61 23.56 -2.96
N THR A 275 16.58 24.42 -3.97
CA THR A 275 16.97 25.83 -3.89
C THR A 275 15.77 26.71 -4.16
N VAL A 276 15.64 27.79 -3.40
CA VAL A 276 14.64 28.82 -3.65
C VAL A 276 15.24 29.78 -4.68
N CYS A 277 14.68 29.81 -5.89
CA CYS A 277 15.16 30.72 -6.92
C CYS A 277 14.65 32.15 -6.65
N ASN A 278 15.57 33.12 -6.54
CA ASN A 278 15.25 34.56 -6.45
C ASN A 278 15.00 35.19 -7.85
N GLY A 279 14.30 34.48 -8.74
CA GLY A 279 13.96 34.95 -10.09
C GLY A 279 12.72 35.86 -10.14
N LYS A 280 12.25 36.19 -11.35
CA LYS A 280 11.06 37.07 -11.60
C LYS A 280 9.76 36.61 -10.92
N VAL A 281 9.69 35.36 -10.46
CA VAL A 281 8.63 34.83 -9.59
C VAL A 281 9.30 34.39 -8.30
N ALA A 282 9.17 35.19 -7.24
CA ALA A 282 9.75 34.89 -5.93
C ALA A 282 9.10 33.61 -5.36
N GLY A 283 9.93 32.66 -4.92
CA GLY A 283 9.46 31.47 -4.19
C GLY A 283 9.39 30.17 -5.00
N LYS A 284 9.83 30.14 -6.26
CA LYS A 284 9.85 28.90 -7.05
C LYS A 284 10.93 27.94 -6.51
N LEU A 285 10.48 26.81 -5.94
CA LEU A 285 11.34 25.71 -5.50
C LEU A 285 11.84 24.91 -6.72
N SER A 286 13.16 24.87 -6.88
CA SER A 286 13.86 24.06 -7.88
C SER A 286 14.68 23.00 -7.18
N GLY A 287 14.66 21.76 -7.67
CA GLY A 287 15.45 20.66 -7.13
C GLY A 287 15.60 19.56 -8.17
N ARG A 288 16.17 18.42 -7.77
CA ARG A 288 16.32 17.26 -8.66
C ARG A 288 15.78 15.98 -8.04
N ILE A 289 15.18 15.15 -8.88
CA ILE A 289 14.87 13.76 -8.56
C ILE A 289 15.97 12.93 -9.22
N VAL A 290 16.59 12.02 -8.47
CA VAL A 290 17.65 11.15 -8.98
C VAL A 290 17.03 10.13 -9.94
N ASP A 291 17.69 9.82 -11.06
CA ASP A 291 17.15 8.88 -12.08
C ASP A 291 16.77 7.51 -11.53
N ALA A 292 17.51 7.03 -10.53
CA ALA A 292 17.19 5.79 -9.81
C ALA A 292 15.83 5.86 -9.09
N ASP A 293 15.48 7.03 -8.55
CA ASP A 293 14.22 7.26 -7.84
C ASP A 293 13.04 7.50 -8.82
N MET A 294 13.32 7.86 -10.09
CA MET A 294 12.30 8.18 -11.11
C MET A 294 11.35 7.01 -11.42
N HIS A 295 11.83 5.79 -11.26
CA HIS A 295 11.09 4.55 -11.55
C HIS A 295 10.84 3.70 -10.29
N ASP A 296 11.15 4.24 -9.10
CA ASP A 296 11.02 3.53 -7.84
C ASP A 296 9.66 3.82 -7.18
N VAL A 297 8.66 3.06 -7.61
CA VAL A 297 7.29 3.12 -7.07
C VAL A 297 7.24 2.76 -5.59
N ALA A 298 8.10 1.85 -5.14
CA ALA A 298 8.14 1.45 -3.74
C ALA A 298 8.62 2.59 -2.85
N ARG A 299 9.69 3.27 -3.24
CA ARG A 299 10.18 4.46 -2.56
C ARG A 299 9.15 5.58 -2.58
N PHE A 300 8.56 5.90 -3.73
CA PHE A 300 7.52 6.93 -3.84
C PHE A 300 6.41 6.72 -2.80
N LEU A 301 5.82 5.53 -2.80
CA LEU A 301 4.68 5.25 -1.93
C LEU A 301 5.06 5.15 -0.46
N ASN A 302 6.26 4.63 -0.13
CA ASN A 302 6.76 4.62 1.23
C ASN A 302 7.01 6.04 1.76
N ARG A 303 7.43 6.97 0.91
CA ARG A 303 7.64 8.37 1.29
C ARG A 303 6.33 9.14 1.41
N LEU A 304 5.31 8.81 0.61
CA LEU A 304 3.98 9.41 0.71
C LEU A 304 3.33 9.21 2.08
N LEU A 305 3.65 8.13 2.79
CA LEU A 305 3.15 7.88 4.15
C LEU A 305 3.62 8.91 5.19
N GLY A 306 4.71 9.61 4.91
CA GLY A 306 5.21 10.68 5.77
C GLY A 306 4.52 12.02 5.55
N LEU A 307 3.55 12.11 4.63
CA LEU A 307 2.84 13.33 4.31
C LEU A 307 1.50 13.43 5.06
N ALA A 308 0.99 14.66 5.18
CA ALA A 308 -0.37 14.88 5.66
C ALA A 308 -1.39 14.19 4.73
N PRO A 309 -2.51 13.65 5.27
CA PRO A 309 -3.48 12.88 4.51
C PRO A 309 -4.00 13.58 3.24
N ASP A 310 -4.20 14.89 3.29
CA ASP A 310 -4.76 15.64 2.17
C ASP A 310 -3.81 15.66 0.96
N ILE A 311 -2.56 16.09 1.13
CA ILE A 311 -1.57 16.11 0.05
C ILE A 311 -1.14 14.70 -0.36
N GLN A 312 -1.06 13.76 0.59
CA GLN A 312 -0.82 12.34 0.30
C GLN A 312 -1.87 11.81 -0.67
N ASN A 313 -3.16 12.02 -0.37
CA ASN A 313 -4.26 11.54 -1.20
C ASN A 313 -4.28 12.23 -2.56
N ARG A 314 -4.02 13.54 -2.64
CA ARG A 314 -3.96 14.25 -3.93
C ARG A 314 -2.84 13.73 -4.83
N LEU A 315 -1.64 13.52 -4.29
CA LEU A 315 -0.51 12.95 -5.03
C LEU A 315 -0.79 11.52 -5.48
N PHE A 316 -1.41 10.71 -4.61
CA PHE A 316 -1.78 9.34 -4.94
C PHE A 316 -2.89 9.28 -5.98
N ASP A 317 -3.94 10.09 -5.85
CA ASP A 317 -5.06 10.14 -6.79
C ASP A 317 -4.56 10.58 -8.18
N LEU A 318 -3.67 11.58 -8.26
CA LEU A 318 -3.01 11.95 -9.52
C LEU A 318 -2.25 10.77 -10.14
N PHE A 319 -1.46 10.06 -9.33
CA PHE A 319 -0.72 8.88 -9.79
C PHE A 319 -1.67 7.81 -10.35
N ILE A 320 -2.79 7.55 -9.68
CA ILE A 320 -3.81 6.59 -10.15
C ILE A 320 -4.46 7.08 -11.45
N SER A 321 -4.86 8.34 -11.55
CA SER A 321 -5.46 8.88 -12.79
C SER A 321 -4.51 8.78 -13.99
N ILE A 322 -3.22 9.04 -13.78
CA ILE A 322 -2.20 8.86 -14.82
C ILE A 322 -2.01 7.38 -15.16
N LEU A 323 -1.98 6.50 -14.16
CA LEU A 323 -1.87 5.06 -14.37
C LEU A 323 -3.03 4.52 -15.20
N ASP A 324 -4.26 4.97 -14.94
CA ASP A 324 -5.44 4.58 -15.70
C ASP A 324 -5.32 4.99 -17.18
N VAL A 325 -4.81 6.18 -17.47
CA VAL A 325 -4.52 6.61 -18.85
C VAL A 325 -3.45 5.74 -19.50
N VAL A 326 -2.37 5.43 -18.79
CA VAL A 326 -1.30 4.55 -19.29
C VAL A 326 -1.85 3.14 -19.60
N LEU A 327 -2.67 2.58 -18.70
CA LEU A 327 -3.30 1.27 -18.88
C LEU A 327 -4.32 1.29 -20.02
N HIS A 328 -5.11 2.35 -20.15
CA HIS A 328 -6.08 2.52 -21.23
C HIS A 328 -5.39 2.56 -22.60
N ASN A 329 -4.31 3.34 -22.72
CA ASN A 329 -3.51 3.40 -23.93
C ASN A 329 -2.86 2.04 -24.26
N ALA A 330 -2.27 1.37 -23.27
CA ALA A 330 -1.68 0.05 -23.47
C ALA A 330 -2.73 -1.00 -23.88
N ARG A 331 -3.96 -0.89 -23.36
CA ARG A 331 -5.08 -1.77 -23.75
C ARG A 331 -5.49 -1.53 -25.20
N ARG A 332 -5.60 -0.26 -25.63
CA ARG A 332 -5.92 0.11 -27.01
C ARG A 332 -4.85 -0.36 -27.99
N GLU A 333 -3.59 -0.30 -27.60
CA GLU A 333 -2.44 -0.74 -28.40
C GLU A 333 -2.23 -2.27 -28.37
N GLY A 334 -3.02 -3.01 -27.59
CA GLY A 334 -2.88 -4.46 -27.44
C GLY A 334 -1.61 -4.90 -26.69
N GLN A 335 -0.91 -3.96 -26.05
CA GLN A 335 0.33 -4.19 -25.30
C GLN A 335 0.08 -4.48 -23.81
N LEU A 336 -1.18 -4.42 -23.35
CA LEU A 336 -1.53 -4.68 -21.96
C LEU A 336 -1.38 -6.17 -21.63
N ASP A 337 -0.31 -6.52 -20.93
CA ASP A 337 -0.12 -7.86 -20.39
C ASP A 337 -0.95 -8.03 -19.11
N SER A 338 -2.12 -8.68 -19.24
CA SER A 338 -3.00 -9.02 -18.13
C SER A 338 -2.55 -10.29 -17.37
N GLY A 339 -1.36 -10.83 -17.65
CA GLY A 339 -0.89 -12.08 -17.07
C GLY A 339 -1.59 -13.29 -17.70
N ILE A 340 -2.25 -14.13 -16.90
CA ILE A 340 -2.99 -15.29 -17.41
C ILE A 340 -4.22 -14.75 -18.17
N VAL A 341 -4.17 -14.82 -19.49
CA VAL A 341 -5.23 -14.32 -20.38
C VAL A 341 -6.31 -15.37 -20.50
N ASP A 342 -7.54 -15.04 -20.08
CA ASP A 342 -8.72 -15.80 -20.51
C ASP A 342 -8.87 -15.60 -22.02
N ILE A 343 -8.66 -16.67 -22.77
CA ILE A 343 -8.91 -16.68 -24.21
C ILE A 343 -10.43 -16.61 -24.39
N LYS A 344 -10.93 -15.45 -24.80
CA LYS A 344 -12.33 -15.25 -25.18
C LYS A 344 -12.43 -15.18 -26.71
N GLY A 345 -13.33 -15.99 -27.25
CA GLY A 345 -13.68 -16.03 -28.67
C GLY A 345 -15.05 -16.69 -28.81
N LYS A 346 -15.75 -16.44 -29.92
CA LYS A 346 -17.01 -17.15 -30.20
C LYS A 346 -16.74 -18.63 -30.43
N ASN A 347 -15.67 -18.92 -31.17
CA ASN A 347 -15.15 -20.27 -31.39
C ASN A 347 -13.66 -20.29 -31.02
N ILE A 348 -13.27 -21.30 -30.25
CA ILE A 348 -11.88 -21.59 -29.89
C ILE A 348 -11.64 -23.04 -30.27
N GLU A 349 -10.82 -23.25 -31.30
CA GLU A 349 -10.50 -24.57 -31.81
C GLU A 349 -9.04 -24.89 -31.52
N LEU A 350 -8.78 -26.09 -31.02
CA LEU A 350 -7.42 -26.58 -30.87
C LEU A 350 -6.91 -26.95 -32.26
N LYS A 351 -5.90 -26.21 -32.76
CA LYS A 351 -5.37 -26.42 -34.11
C LYS A 351 -4.62 -27.74 -34.21
N GLU A 352 -3.89 -28.10 -33.16
CA GLU A 352 -3.00 -29.25 -33.12
C GLU A 352 -3.04 -29.91 -31.73
N PRO A 353 -2.87 -31.25 -31.65
CA PRO A 353 -2.82 -31.94 -30.37
C PRO A 353 -1.67 -31.39 -29.49
N PRO A 354 -1.83 -31.37 -28.16
CA PRO A 354 -0.86 -30.73 -27.27
C PRO A 354 0.51 -31.39 -27.39
N LYS A 355 1.57 -30.58 -27.57
CA LYS A 355 2.93 -31.07 -27.77
C LYS A 355 3.77 -30.82 -26.53
N THR A 356 4.36 -31.87 -25.95
CA THR A 356 5.36 -31.70 -24.89
C THR A 356 6.61 -31.06 -25.47
N VAL A 357 6.95 -29.86 -24.99
CA VAL A 357 8.10 -29.08 -25.46
C VAL A 357 9.32 -29.25 -24.56
N HIS A 358 9.12 -29.55 -23.28
CA HIS A 358 10.20 -29.74 -22.34
C HIS A 358 9.75 -30.62 -21.18
N VAL A 359 10.66 -31.42 -20.63
CA VAL A 359 10.44 -32.13 -19.36
C VAL A 359 11.62 -31.79 -18.46
N ASP A 360 11.32 -31.20 -17.31
CA ASP A 360 12.33 -30.82 -16.34
C ASP A 360 13.00 -32.07 -15.75
N SER A 361 14.34 -32.09 -15.76
CA SER A 361 15.13 -33.28 -15.41
C SER A 361 15.18 -33.59 -13.92
N LEU A 362 14.88 -32.61 -13.06
CA LEU A 362 14.92 -32.74 -11.60
C LEU A 362 13.55 -33.08 -11.00
N SER A 363 12.48 -32.45 -11.52
CA SER A 363 11.11 -32.57 -11.00
C SER A 363 10.22 -33.50 -11.82
N GLY A 364 10.61 -33.85 -13.04
CA GLY A 364 9.78 -34.62 -13.98
C GLY A 364 8.57 -33.84 -14.52
N ALA A 365 8.49 -32.52 -14.27
CA ALA A 365 7.39 -31.69 -14.74
C ALA A 365 7.44 -31.50 -16.27
N SER A 366 6.33 -31.75 -16.95
CA SER A 366 6.20 -31.58 -18.39
C SER A 366 5.63 -30.20 -18.75
N THR A 367 6.30 -29.49 -19.65
CA THR A 367 5.82 -28.27 -20.30
C THR A 367 5.14 -28.67 -21.61
N ILE A 368 3.87 -28.33 -21.76
CA ILE A 368 3.04 -28.71 -22.92
C ILE A 368 2.61 -27.45 -23.66
N LEU A 369 2.84 -27.41 -24.98
CA LEU A 369 2.40 -26.37 -25.89
C LEU A 369 1.00 -26.69 -26.40
N PHE A 370 0.09 -25.73 -26.29
CA PHE A 370 -1.24 -25.77 -26.88
C PHE A 370 -1.33 -24.66 -27.95
N THR A 371 -1.75 -25.03 -29.16
CA THR A 371 -1.95 -24.08 -30.26
C THR A 371 -3.44 -23.94 -30.55
N PHE A 372 -3.99 -22.75 -30.35
CA PHE A 372 -5.41 -22.48 -30.57
C PHE A 372 -5.61 -21.56 -31.79
N THR A 373 -6.68 -21.81 -32.55
CA THR A 373 -7.27 -20.87 -33.50
C THR A 373 -8.47 -20.21 -32.81
N ILE A 374 -8.48 -18.88 -32.76
CA ILE A 374 -9.50 -18.12 -32.03
C ILE A 374 -10.26 -17.23 -33.01
N ASP A 375 -11.57 -17.38 -33.07
CA ASP A 375 -12.45 -16.44 -33.76
C ASP A 375 -12.96 -15.38 -32.77
N ARG A 376 -12.47 -14.14 -32.94
CA ARG A 376 -12.89 -12.96 -32.16
C ARG A 376 -13.89 -12.09 -32.92
N GLY A 377 -14.35 -12.52 -34.09
CA GLY A 377 -15.29 -11.78 -34.91
C GLY A 377 -16.67 -11.66 -34.28
N VAL A 378 -17.41 -10.67 -34.75
CA VAL A 378 -18.85 -10.53 -34.49
C VAL A 378 -19.60 -11.17 -35.65
N THR A 379 -20.76 -11.78 -35.39
CA THR A 379 -21.58 -12.33 -36.49
C THR A 379 -22.20 -11.17 -37.25
N TRP A 380 -22.47 -11.38 -38.53
CA TRP A 380 -23.04 -10.34 -39.39
C TRP A 380 -24.33 -9.76 -38.81
N GLU A 381 -25.21 -10.60 -38.27
CA GLU A 381 -26.48 -10.16 -37.68
C GLU A 381 -26.26 -9.26 -36.46
N SER A 382 -25.26 -9.59 -35.63
CA SER A 382 -24.95 -8.81 -34.43
C SER A 382 -24.24 -7.51 -34.79
N ALA A 383 -23.37 -7.50 -35.80
CA ALA A 383 -22.72 -6.27 -36.26
C ALA A 383 -23.75 -5.34 -36.93
N LYS A 384 -24.69 -5.90 -37.70
CA LYS A 384 -25.79 -5.13 -38.30
C LYS A 384 -26.70 -4.53 -37.22
N ALA A 385 -27.07 -5.30 -36.20
CA ALA A 385 -27.86 -4.79 -35.09
C ALA A 385 -27.16 -3.65 -34.31
N MET A 386 -25.82 -3.67 -34.22
CA MET A 386 -25.05 -2.58 -33.60
C MET A 386 -25.11 -1.29 -34.42
N LEU A 387 -25.05 -1.39 -35.76
CA LEU A 387 -25.20 -0.24 -36.66
C LEU A 387 -26.64 0.31 -36.62
N ASP A 388 -27.63 -0.58 -36.78
CA ASP A 388 -29.06 -0.23 -36.78
C ASP A 388 -29.48 0.40 -35.43
N GLY A 389 -28.94 -0.09 -34.31
CA GLY A 389 -29.18 0.49 -32.98
C GLY A 389 -28.66 1.93 -32.86
N ARG A 390 -27.48 2.21 -33.40
CA ARG A 390 -26.85 3.53 -33.36
C ARG A 390 -27.57 4.56 -34.23
N GLU A 391 -28.06 4.14 -35.38
CA GLU A 391 -28.89 4.98 -36.27
C GLU A 391 -30.21 5.36 -35.59
N ASN A 392 -30.83 4.42 -34.87
CA ASN A 392 -32.08 4.66 -34.12
C ASN A 392 -31.89 5.58 -32.91
N ASP A 393 -30.71 5.56 -32.27
CA ASP A 393 -30.37 6.43 -31.14
C ASP A 393 -29.97 7.86 -31.55
N GLY A 394 -29.99 8.17 -32.86
CA GLY A 394 -29.70 9.52 -33.39
C GLY A 394 -28.22 9.93 -33.29
N ALA A 395 -27.33 8.97 -33.02
CA ALA A 395 -25.89 9.18 -32.83
C ALA A 395 -25.04 8.72 -34.02
N GLY A 396 -25.65 8.48 -35.18
CA GLY A 396 -24.96 8.01 -36.39
C GLY A 396 -24.09 9.10 -37.04
N SER A 397 -22.82 8.78 -37.27
CA SER A 397 -21.92 9.57 -38.13
C SER A 397 -22.05 9.14 -39.59
N SER A 398 -21.75 10.03 -40.54
CA SER A 398 -21.67 9.65 -41.97
C SER A 398 -20.53 8.66 -42.28
N ASN A 399 -19.62 8.47 -41.32
CA ASN A 399 -18.52 7.52 -41.40
C ASN A 399 -18.80 6.20 -40.68
N ASP A 400 -20.02 6.03 -40.14
CA ASP A 400 -20.43 4.77 -39.53
C ASP A 400 -20.79 3.78 -40.64
N GLY A 401 -20.18 2.60 -40.64
CA GLY A 401 -20.44 1.61 -41.67
C GLY A 401 -19.44 0.47 -41.74
N PHE A 402 -19.69 -0.41 -42.70
CA PHE A 402 -18.82 -1.57 -42.97
C PHE A 402 -17.77 -1.22 -44.01
N TYR A 403 -16.52 -1.39 -43.65
CA TYR A 403 -15.36 -1.11 -44.49
C TYR A 403 -14.62 -2.40 -44.84
N GLU A 404 -14.29 -2.56 -46.11
CA GLU A 404 -13.48 -3.66 -46.62
C GLU A 404 -11.99 -3.28 -46.57
N SER A 405 -11.15 -4.20 -46.10
CA SER A 405 -9.70 -4.03 -46.10
C SER A 405 -9.16 -3.91 -47.53
N LYS A 406 -8.40 -2.85 -47.83
CA LYS A 406 -7.75 -2.65 -49.15
C LYS A 406 -6.74 -3.73 -49.55
N ARG A 407 -6.20 -4.48 -48.59
CA ARG A 407 -5.24 -5.57 -48.79
C ARG A 407 -5.73 -6.81 -48.07
N GLU A 408 -5.50 -7.97 -48.67
CA GLU A 408 -5.75 -9.24 -48.02
C GLU A 408 -4.78 -9.44 -46.85
N TRP A 409 -5.33 -9.87 -45.71
CA TRP A 409 -4.57 -10.17 -44.51
C TRP A 409 -4.90 -11.59 -44.06
N MET A 410 -3.88 -12.43 -43.86
CA MET A 410 -4.04 -13.87 -43.62
C MET A 410 -4.86 -14.60 -44.70
N GLY A 411 -4.68 -14.21 -45.97
CA GLY A 411 -5.30 -14.86 -47.12
C GLY A 411 -6.79 -14.63 -47.29
N ARG A 412 -7.37 -13.65 -46.57
CA ARG A 412 -8.77 -13.24 -46.70
C ARG A 412 -8.88 -11.71 -46.65
N ARG A 413 -9.95 -11.17 -47.23
CA ARG A 413 -10.35 -9.77 -47.04
C ARG A 413 -11.19 -9.67 -45.78
N HIS A 414 -10.93 -8.65 -44.97
CA HIS A 414 -11.61 -8.43 -43.70
C HIS A 414 -12.62 -7.30 -43.85
N PHE A 415 -13.78 -7.49 -43.24
CA PHE A 415 -14.84 -6.49 -43.16
C PHE A 415 -14.91 -5.98 -41.73
N THR A 416 -14.73 -4.67 -41.54
CA THR A 416 -14.73 -4.03 -40.23
C THR A 416 -15.93 -3.10 -40.14
N LEU A 417 -16.72 -3.24 -39.08
CA LEU A 417 -17.71 -2.22 -38.72
C LEU A 417 -16.96 -1.09 -37.99
N ALA A 418 -16.90 0.10 -38.58
CA ALA A 418 -16.40 1.29 -37.91
C ALA A 418 -17.59 2.12 -37.43
N LEU A 419 -17.53 2.53 -36.16
CA LEU A 419 -18.51 3.38 -35.49
C LEU A 419 -17.71 4.50 -34.81
N GLU A 420 -17.94 5.75 -35.19
CA GLU A 420 -17.16 6.93 -34.75
C GLU A 420 -17.53 7.45 -33.36
#